data_AF-C4WUC4-F1
#
_entry.id   AF-C4WUC4-F1
#
_cell.length_a   1.000
_cell.length_b   1.000
_cell.length_c   1.000
_cell.angle_alpha   90.00
_cell.angle_beta   90.00
_cell.angle_gamma   90.00
#
_symmetry.space_group_name_H-M   'P 1'
#
loop_
_entity.id
_entity.type
_entity.pdbx_description
1 polymer ?
#
loop_
_entity_poly.entity_id
_entity_poly.type
_entity_poly.pdbx_seq_one_letter_code
_entity_poly.pdbx_strand_id
1 'polypeptide(L)'
;MKFKKHIETFLQTMKEKAQTKLSKSNNSRAELYNRLAVYRPEYDKVVSWYERVTGLSEVRVAQDRVLESQKQFMNAQDRRRDISVELRTIQNKLKDIRNELLNTSRSEDRYIELVTQEHALLKQENVIIDRVNYSEKEERDSFILLSTTLKDSHDRERIQAERTKYVSIVGSILGTIIGIIGSTVINAWKMNEFKRMVLDAKLDSSDSNKRDQIKHLLLQVQKQ
;
A
#
# COMPACT_ATOMS: atom_id res chain seq x y z
N MET A 1 -5.76 -37.17 47.74
CA MET A 1 -5.37 -37.64 46.39
C MET A 1 -6.49 -37.57 45.33
N LYS A 2 -7.78 -37.77 45.68
CA LYS A 2 -8.90 -37.76 44.72
C LYS A 2 -9.25 -36.36 44.14
N PHE A 3 -9.15 -35.29 44.93
CA PHE A 3 -9.51 -33.93 44.51
C PHE A 3 -8.55 -33.36 43.46
N LYS A 4 -7.24 -33.60 43.60
CA LYS A 4 -6.21 -33.17 42.65
C LYS A 4 -6.39 -33.82 41.27
N LYS A 5 -6.72 -35.13 41.25
CA LYS A 5 -7.07 -35.86 40.02
C LYS A 5 -8.30 -35.28 39.32
N HIS A 6 -9.33 -34.90 40.08
CA HIS A 6 -10.55 -34.33 39.50
C HIS A 6 -10.31 -32.94 38.89
N ILE A 7 -9.48 -32.11 39.54
CA ILE A 7 -9.05 -30.81 39.01
C ILE A 7 -8.23 -30.99 37.72
N GLU A 8 -7.27 -31.91 37.71
CA GLU A 8 -6.46 -32.19 36.52
C GLU A 8 -7.32 -32.68 35.35
N THR A 9 -8.29 -33.56 35.63
CA THR A 9 -9.23 -34.05 34.60
C THR A 9 -10.12 -32.92 34.08
N PHE A 10 -10.60 -32.04 34.96
CA PHE A 10 -11.41 -30.88 34.59
C PHE A 10 -10.60 -29.88 33.74
N LEU A 11 -9.36 -29.58 34.12
CA LEU A 11 -8.46 -28.73 33.35
C LEU A 11 -8.17 -29.32 31.96
N GLN A 12 -8.01 -30.64 31.87
CA GLN A 12 -7.77 -31.32 30.61
C GLN A 12 -8.99 -31.26 29.67
N THR A 13 -10.20 -31.48 30.20
CA THR A 13 -11.45 -31.34 29.42
C THR A 13 -11.72 -29.89 28.98
N MET A 14 -11.36 -28.90 29.79
CA MET A 14 -11.47 -27.49 29.43
C MET A 14 -10.46 -27.11 28.33
N LYS A 15 -9.22 -27.61 28.41
CA LYS A 15 -8.20 -27.43 27.39
C LYS A 15 -8.61 -28.07 26.06
N GLU A 16 -9.16 -29.27 26.11
CA GLU A 16 -9.64 -30.00 24.93
C GLU A 16 -10.84 -29.31 24.26
N LYS A 17 -11.79 -28.78 25.06
CA LYS A 17 -12.93 -27.97 24.57
C LYS A 17 -12.48 -26.64 23.96
N ALA A 18 -11.44 -26.00 24.53
CA ALA A 18 -10.87 -24.78 23.98
C ALA A 18 -10.15 -25.05 22.64
N GLN A 19 -9.37 -26.13 22.56
CA GLN A 19 -8.67 -26.56 21.36
C GLN A 19 -9.65 -26.95 20.24
N THR A 20 -10.73 -27.66 20.56
CA THR A 20 -11.77 -28.01 19.57
C THR A 20 -12.56 -26.80 19.08
N LYS A 21 -12.85 -25.81 19.95
CA LYS A 21 -13.45 -24.54 19.50
C LYS A 21 -12.51 -23.74 18.60
N LEU A 22 -11.22 -23.69 18.93
CA LEU A 22 -10.21 -23.00 18.12
C LEU A 22 -10.02 -23.69 16.77
N SER A 23 -9.99 -25.03 16.74
CA SER A 23 -9.92 -25.83 15.52
C SER A 23 -11.16 -25.64 14.63
N LYS A 24 -12.37 -25.63 15.20
CA LYS A 24 -13.60 -25.33 14.45
C LYS A 24 -13.61 -23.92 13.87
N SER A 25 -13.18 -22.92 14.63
CA SER A 25 -13.06 -21.53 14.15
C SER A 25 -12.05 -21.40 13.00
N ASN A 26 -10.89 -22.03 13.12
CA ASN A 26 -9.86 -22.03 12.07
C ASN A 26 -10.33 -22.74 10.80
N ASN A 27 -11.04 -23.87 10.92
CA ASN A 27 -11.62 -24.57 9.78
C ASN A 27 -12.73 -23.75 9.09
N SER A 28 -13.62 -23.10 9.84
CA SER A 28 -14.63 -22.22 9.26
C SER A 28 -14.02 -21.01 8.53
N ARG A 29 -12.92 -20.44 9.04
CA ARG A 29 -12.19 -19.38 8.32
C ARG A 29 -11.55 -19.92 7.05
N ALA A 30 -10.91 -21.09 7.10
CA ALA A 30 -10.30 -21.74 5.95
C ALA A 30 -11.32 -22.07 4.85
N GLU A 31 -12.53 -22.52 5.22
CA GLU A 31 -13.62 -22.76 4.28
C GLU A 31 -14.13 -21.48 3.62
N LEU A 32 -14.21 -20.37 4.37
CA LEU A 32 -14.57 -19.07 3.80
C LEU A 32 -13.49 -18.56 2.83
N TYR A 33 -12.20 -18.69 3.17
CA TYR A 33 -11.11 -18.35 2.26
C TYR A 33 -11.17 -19.18 0.97
N ASN A 34 -11.45 -20.48 1.07
CA ASN A 34 -11.59 -21.36 -0.10
C ASN A 34 -12.83 -21.02 -0.94
N ARG A 35 -13.96 -20.63 -0.32
CA ARG A 35 -15.15 -20.18 -1.07
C ARG A 35 -14.93 -18.85 -1.78
N LEU A 36 -14.20 -17.92 -1.14
CA LEU A 36 -13.85 -16.63 -1.74
C LEU A 36 -12.76 -16.78 -2.81
N ALA A 37 -11.90 -17.79 -2.71
CA ALA A 37 -10.87 -18.08 -3.72
C ALA A 37 -11.47 -18.40 -5.10
N VAL A 38 -12.70 -18.91 -5.16
CA VAL A 38 -13.42 -19.19 -6.42
C VAL A 38 -13.77 -17.91 -7.19
N TYR A 39 -14.05 -16.80 -6.48
CA TYR A 39 -14.38 -15.50 -7.09
C TYR A 39 -13.17 -14.57 -7.27
N ARG A 40 -12.01 -14.95 -6.71
CA ARG A 40 -10.72 -14.25 -6.89
C ARG A 40 -10.37 -13.95 -8.35
N PRO A 41 -10.48 -14.88 -9.32
CA PRO A 41 -10.12 -14.59 -10.71
C PRO A 41 -11.05 -13.59 -11.41
N GLU A 42 -12.30 -13.45 -10.95
CA GLU A 42 -13.23 -12.45 -11.49
C GLU A 42 -12.95 -11.07 -10.88
N TYR A 43 -12.67 -11.02 -9.58
CA TYR A 43 -12.24 -9.80 -8.91
C TYR A 43 -10.93 -9.26 -9.51
N ASP A 44 -9.94 -10.12 -9.71
CA ASP A 44 -8.65 -9.73 -10.30
C ASP A 44 -8.82 -9.19 -11.73
N LYS A 45 -9.77 -9.73 -12.51
CA LYS A 45 -10.11 -9.18 -13.84
C LYS A 45 -10.71 -7.78 -13.74
N VAL A 46 -11.66 -7.55 -12.83
CA VAL A 46 -12.29 -6.23 -12.63
C VAL A 46 -11.27 -5.21 -12.13
N VAL A 47 -10.39 -5.60 -11.20
CA VAL A 47 -9.29 -4.76 -10.72
C VAL A 47 -8.32 -4.46 -11.86
N SER A 48 -7.90 -5.45 -12.64
CA SER A 48 -6.97 -5.24 -13.77
C SER A 48 -7.58 -4.37 -14.88
N TRP A 49 -8.91 -4.41 -15.07
CA TRP A 49 -9.61 -3.53 -15.99
C TRP A 49 -9.66 -2.11 -15.43
N TYR A 50 -10.00 -1.95 -14.15
CA TYR A 50 -9.98 -0.66 -13.48
C TYR A 50 -8.59 -0.01 -13.48
N GLU A 51 -7.53 -0.77 -13.17
CA GLU A 51 -6.14 -0.30 -13.20
C GLU A 51 -5.72 0.16 -14.60
N ARG A 52 -6.15 -0.53 -15.65
CA ARG A 52 -5.83 -0.22 -17.05
C ARG A 52 -6.59 1.01 -17.56
N VAL A 53 -7.83 1.19 -17.10
CA VAL A 53 -8.68 2.33 -17.48
C VAL A 53 -8.29 3.60 -16.71
N THR A 54 -7.95 3.46 -15.42
CA THR A 54 -7.49 4.59 -14.60
C THR A 54 -6.04 4.95 -14.86
N GLY A 55 -5.20 4.00 -15.31
CA GLY A 55 -3.77 4.18 -15.52
C GLY A 55 -2.97 4.15 -14.20
N LEU A 56 -3.54 3.61 -13.11
CA LEU A 56 -2.93 3.68 -11.77
C LEU A 56 -1.54 3.00 -11.75
N SER A 57 -1.37 1.97 -12.58
CA SER A 57 -0.07 1.30 -12.77
C SER A 57 0.95 2.18 -13.47
N GLU A 58 0.54 3.03 -14.42
CA GLU A 58 1.45 3.93 -15.15
C GLU A 58 2.04 4.99 -14.22
N VAL A 59 1.25 5.52 -13.28
CA VAL A 59 1.74 6.49 -12.28
C VAL A 59 2.65 5.82 -11.25
N ARG A 60 2.34 4.60 -10.79
CA ARG A 60 3.28 3.85 -9.94
C ARG A 60 4.61 3.61 -10.64
N VAL A 61 4.58 3.18 -11.91
CA VAL A 61 5.81 2.98 -12.71
C VAL A 61 6.57 4.29 -12.89
N ALA A 62 5.89 5.42 -13.10
CA ALA A 62 6.53 6.74 -13.18
C ALA A 62 7.17 7.14 -11.84
N GLN A 63 6.47 6.93 -10.72
CA GLN A 63 6.99 7.19 -9.37
C GLN A 63 8.18 6.28 -9.03
N ASP A 64 8.14 5.00 -9.40
CA ASP A 64 9.26 4.07 -9.24
C ASP A 64 10.48 4.52 -10.04
N ARG A 65 10.28 5.04 -11.26
CA ARG A 65 11.37 5.64 -12.07
C ARG A 65 11.94 6.89 -11.43
N VAL A 66 11.09 7.75 -10.85
CA VAL A 66 11.56 8.92 -10.08
C VAL A 66 12.42 8.46 -8.90
N LEU A 67 11.98 7.47 -8.14
CA LEU A 67 12.74 6.94 -7.00
C LEU A 67 14.10 6.36 -7.43
N GLU A 68 14.14 5.62 -8.53
CA GLU A 68 15.40 5.08 -9.07
C GLU A 68 16.35 6.22 -9.52
N SER A 69 15.83 7.21 -10.25
CA SER A 69 16.64 8.37 -10.67
C SER A 69 17.11 9.22 -9.48
N GLN A 70 16.29 9.35 -8.44
CA GLN A 70 16.65 10.04 -7.21
C GLN A 70 17.78 9.32 -6.49
N LYS A 71 17.71 7.98 -6.40
CA LYS A 71 18.76 7.17 -5.80
C LYS A 71 20.09 7.33 -6.55
N GLN A 72 20.05 7.33 -7.89
CA GLN A 72 21.24 7.56 -8.71
C GLN A 72 21.84 8.95 -8.47
N PHE A 73 21.01 9.99 -8.40
CA PHE A 73 21.45 11.34 -8.06
C PHE A 73 22.09 11.41 -6.66
N MET A 74 21.48 10.80 -5.65
CA MET A 74 22.04 10.79 -4.28
C MET A 74 23.40 10.10 -4.22
N ASN A 75 23.55 8.96 -4.91
CA ASN A 75 24.85 8.27 -4.99
C ASN A 75 25.93 9.14 -5.66
N ALA A 76 25.58 9.86 -6.74
CA ALA A 76 26.50 10.77 -7.41
C ALA A 76 26.87 11.97 -6.51
N GLN A 77 25.89 12.49 -5.76
CA GLN A 77 26.08 13.59 -4.81
C GLN A 77 27.01 13.20 -3.65
N ASP A 78 26.84 11.99 -3.10
CA ASP A 78 27.70 11.43 -2.07
C ASP A 78 29.13 11.25 -2.58
N ARG A 79 29.30 10.70 -3.80
CA ARG A 79 30.60 10.58 -4.44
C ARG A 79 31.31 11.92 -4.61
N ARG A 80 30.59 12.96 -5.08
CA ARG A 80 31.16 14.31 -5.19
C ARG A 80 31.59 14.82 -3.81
N ARG A 81 30.77 14.60 -2.78
CA ARG A 81 31.07 15.03 -1.40
C ARG A 81 32.34 14.37 -0.87
N ASP A 82 32.51 13.07 -1.08
CA ASP A 82 33.70 12.33 -0.62
C ASP A 82 34.98 12.85 -1.28
N ILE A 83 34.97 13.04 -2.60
CA ILE A 83 36.12 13.57 -3.33
C ILE A 83 36.38 15.04 -2.94
N SER A 84 35.33 15.82 -2.67
CA SER A 84 35.48 17.21 -2.19
C SER A 84 36.12 17.28 -0.79
N VAL A 85 35.84 16.31 0.07
CA VAL A 85 36.51 16.18 1.36
C VAL A 85 37.98 15.83 1.14
N GLU A 86 38.29 14.89 0.25
CA GLU A 86 39.67 14.54 -0.14
C GLU A 86 40.44 15.77 -0.61
N LEU A 87 39.86 16.57 -1.51
CA LEU A 87 40.44 17.82 -2.00
C LEU A 87 40.74 18.80 -0.86
N ARG A 88 39.79 19.00 0.06
CA ARG A 88 39.98 19.88 1.22
C ARG A 88 41.12 19.40 2.12
N THR A 89 41.30 18.09 2.29
CA THR A 89 42.41 17.56 3.09
C THR A 89 43.77 17.86 2.44
N ILE A 90 43.90 17.74 1.11
CA ILE A 90 45.13 18.11 0.40
C ILE A 90 45.37 19.61 0.47
N GLN A 91 44.34 20.43 0.28
CA GLN A 91 44.45 21.88 0.37
C GLN A 91 44.91 22.37 1.75
N ASN A 92 44.42 21.72 2.82
CA ASN A 92 44.90 22.01 4.18
C ASN A 92 46.38 21.63 4.34
N LYS A 93 46.79 20.45 3.87
CA LYS A 93 48.21 20.04 3.90
C LYS A 93 49.10 21.00 3.11
N LEU A 94 48.67 21.42 1.92
CA LEU A 94 49.37 22.43 1.11
C LEU A 94 49.51 23.75 1.86
N LYS A 95 48.46 24.19 2.55
CA LYS A 95 48.50 25.40 3.37
C LYS A 95 49.53 25.27 4.51
N ASP A 96 49.58 24.12 5.17
CA ASP A 96 50.54 23.87 6.25
C ASP A 96 51.99 23.88 5.75
N ILE A 97 52.27 23.19 4.62
CA ILE A 97 53.61 23.21 4.00
C ILE A 97 54.00 24.63 3.57
N ARG A 98 53.07 25.40 2.97
CA ARG A 98 53.33 26.79 2.58
C ARG A 98 53.66 27.66 3.79
N ASN A 99 52.96 27.48 4.90
CA ASN A 99 53.27 28.20 6.13
C ASN A 99 54.65 27.83 6.68
N GLU A 100 55.04 26.56 6.60
CA GLU A 100 56.38 26.12 7.01
C GLU A 100 57.48 26.65 6.09
N LEU A 101 57.22 26.70 4.78
CA LEU A 101 58.12 27.23 3.77
C LEU A 101 58.39 28.73 3.98
N LEU A 102 57.39 29.50 4.40
CA LEU A 102 57.53 30.93 4.72
C LEU A 102 58.44 31.18 5.93
N ASN A 103 58.53 30.22 6.86
CA ASN A 103 59.35 30.34 8.06
C ASN A 103 60.75 29.74 7.89
N THR A 104 61.01 29.03 6.80
CA THR A 104 62.29 28.35 6.54
C THR A 104 63.16 29.21 5.64
N SER A 105 64.43 29.41 6.02
CA SER A 105 65.38 30.14 5.17
C SER A 105 65.74 29.35 3.92
N ARG A 106 65.88 30.04 2.78
CA ARG A 106 66.26 29.41 1.49
C ARG A 106 67.65 28.74 1.53
N SER A 107 68.49 29.11 2.49
CA SER A 107 69.84 28.55 2.66
C SER A 107 69.86 27.20 3.38
N GLU A 108 68.74 26.76 3.95
CA GLU A 108 68.63 25.48 4.67
C GLU A 108 68.26 24.35 3.70
N ASP A 109 68.88 23.17 3.84
CA ASP A 109 68.56 21.98 3.02
C ASP A 109 67.07 21.58 3.13
N ARG A 110 66.44 21.84 4.29
CA ARG A 110 65.00 21.62 4.53
C ARG A 110 64.11 22.39 3.56
N TYR A 111 64.55 23.55 3.06
CA TYR A 111 63.77 24.34 2.11
C TYR A 111 63.50 23.57 0.82
N ILE A 112 64.52 22.89 0.27
CA ILE A 112 64.40 22.12 -0.97
C ILE A 112 63.49 20.91 -0.79
N GLU A 113 63.57 20.27 0.38
CA GLU A 113 62.67 19.17 0.73
C GLU A 113 61.21 19.62 0.77
N LEU A 114 60.92 20.74 1.44
CA LEU A 114 59.57 21.31 1.53
C LEU A 114 59.02 21.73 0.16
N VAL A 115 59.83 22.33 -0.72
CA VAL A 115 59.42 22.66 -2.09
C VAL A 115 59.09 21.40 -2.89
N THR A 116 59.89 20.34 -2.73
CA THR A 116 59.65 19.07 -3.41
C THR A 116 58.34 18.44 -2.93
N GLN A 117 58.07 18.48 -1.62
CA GLN A 117 56.81 18.02 -1.04
C GLN A 117 55.62 18.86 -1.52
N GLU A 118 55.73 20.19 -1.58
CA GLU A 118 54.69 21.07 -2.12
C GLU A 118 54.37 20.69 -3.58
N HIS A 119 55.39 20.51 -4.42
CA HIS A 119 55.19 20.14 -5.82
C HIS A 119 54.50 18.79 -5.97
N ALA A 120 54.85 17.81 -5.13
CA ALA A 120 54.19 16.51 -5.11
C ALA A 120 52.71 16.64 -4.71
N LEU A 121 52.39 17.45 -3.71
CA LEU A 121 51.00 17.70 -3.30
C LEU A 121 50.21 18.49 -4.35
N LEU A 122 50.80 19.45 -5.05
CA LEU A 122 50.15 20.18 -6.15
C LEU A 122 49.78 19.24 -7.31
N LYS A 123 50.66 18.28 -7.63
CA LYS A 123 50.36 17.25 -8.63
C LYS A 123 49.18 16.38 -8.18
N GLN A 124 49.12 16.01 -6.91
CA GLN A 124 47.99 15.27 -6.35
C GLN A 124 46.71 16.11 -6.35
N GLU A 125 46.77 17.39 -6.00
CA GLU A 125 45.64 18.32 -6.03
C GLU A 125 45.02 18.39 -7.42
N ASN A 126 45.83 18.58 -8.47
CA ASN A 126 45.35 18.62 -9.85
C ASN A 126 44.59 17.35 -10.24
N VAL A 127 45.10 16.17 -9.85
CA VAL A 127 44.44 14.89 -10.11
C VAL A 127 43.09 14.79 -9.38
N ILE A 128 43.00 15.30 -8.14
CA ILE A 128 41.74 15.30 -7.39
C ILE A 128 40.75 16.32 -7.98
N ILE A 129 41.21 17.49 -8.41
CA ILE A 129 40.37 18.49 -9.09
C ILE A 129 39.73 17.88 -10.34
N ASP A 130 40.50 17.15 -11.16
CA ASP A 130 39.97 16.45 -12.33
C ASP A 130 38.91 15.40 -11.94
N ARG A 131 39.12 14.69 -10.82
CA ARG A 131 38.13 13.73 -10.27
C ARG A 131 36.87 14.43 -9.77
N VAL A 132 36.99 15.60 -9.12
CA VAL A 132 35.83 16.41 -8.70
C VAL A 132 35.04 16.85 -9.92
N ASN A 133 35.70 17.42 -10.93
CA ASN A 133 35.05 17.88 -12.17
C ASN A 133 34.30 16.74 -12.86
N TYR A 134 34.89 15.54 -12.90
CA TYR A 134 34.23 14.34 -13.44
C TYR A 134 33.00 13.96 -12.60
N SER A 135 33.12 13.94 -11.28
CA SER A 135 31.99 13.62 -10.38
C SER A 135 30.87 14.67 -10.42
N GLU A 136 31.21 15.95 -10.58
CA GLU A 136 30.23 17.04 -10.76
C GLU A 136 29.45 16.89 -12.07
N LYS A 137 30.13 16.44 -13.13
CA LYS A 137 29.47 16.12 -14.39
C LYS A 137 28.51 14.94 -14.23
N GLU A 138 28.93 13.86 -13.58
CA GLU A 138 28.05 12.70 -13.29
C GLU A 138 26.83 13.12 -12.44
N GLU A 139 27.02 13.97 -11.44
CA GLU A 139 25.92 14.50 -10.62
C GLU A 139 24.96 15.35 -11.46
N ARG A 140 25.49 16.25 -12.30
CA ARG A 140 24.67 17.10 -13.16
C ARG A 140 23.85 16.26 -14.15
N ASP A 141 24.44 15.25 -14.76
CA ASP A 141 23.75 14.35 -15.69
C ASP A 141 22.63 13.57 -14.96
N SER A 142 22.91 13.10 -13.74
CA SER A 142 21.92 12.43 -12.88
C SER A 142 20.79 13.37 -12.44
N PHE A 143 21.10 14.64 -12.17
CA PHE A 143 20.10 15.67 -11.85
C PHE A 143 19.21 16.00 -13.05
N ILE A 144 19.77 16.07 -14.25
CA ILE A 144 19.01 16.25 -15.48
C ILE A 144 18.05 15.05 -15.68
N LEU A 145 18.52 13.82 -15.46
CA LEU A 145 17.69 12.64 -15.54
C LEU A 145 16.56 12.65 -14.50
N LEU A 146 16.87 13.01 -13.24
CA LEU A 146 15.87 13.12 -12.18
C LEU A 146 14.82 14.20 -12.50
N SER A 147 15.25 15.40 -12.89
CA SER A 147 14.34 16.52 -13.17
C SER A 147 13.43 16.26 -14.37
N THR A 148 13.94 15.60 -15.41
CA THR A 148 13.14 15.19 -16.58
C THR A 148 12.13 14.10 -16.21
N THR A 149 12.55 13.08 -15.45
CA THR A 149 11.67 12.00 -14.98
C THR A 149 10.60 12.51 -14.02
N LEU A 150 10.95 13.44 -13.13
CA LEU A 150 10.02 14.08 -12.21
C LEU A 150 8.97 14.90 -12.96
N LYS A 151 9.40 15.65 -13.98
CA LYS A 151 8.48 16.39 -14.85
C LYS A 151 7.51 15.46 -15.57
N ASP A 152 8.00 14.38 -16.20
CA ASP A 152 7.14 13.39 -16.84
C ASP A 152 6.15 12.80 -15.83
N SER A 153 6.59 12.44 -14.62
CA SER A 153 5.69 11.95 -13.56
C SER A 153 4.56 12.93 -13.23
N HIS A 154 4.85 14.23 -13.08
CA HIS A 154 3.82 15.23 -12.82
C HIS A 154 2.86 15.44 -14.00
N ASP A 155 3.38 15.38 -15.22
CA ASP A 155 2.55 15.47 -16.43
C ASP A 155 1.61 14.23 -16.53
N ARG A 156 2.08 13.05 -16.13
CA ARG A 156 1.25 11.82 -16.02
C ARG A 156 0.20 11.91 -14.93
N GLU A 157 0.52 12.49 -13.78
CA GLU A 157 -0.44 12.72 -12.68
C GLU A 157 -1.58 13.66 -13.12
N ARG A 158 -1.27 14.71 -13.89
CA ARG A 158 -2.27 15.63 -14.44
C ARG A 158 -3.22 14.92 -15.40
N ILE A 159 -2.69 14.11 -16.31
CA ILE A 159 -3.49 13.32 -17.27
C ILE A 159 -4.39 12.31 -16.53
N GLN A 160 -3.93 11.76 -15.40
CA GLN A 160 -4.70 10.80 -14.62
C GLN A 160 -5.85 11.43 -13.82
N ALA A 161 -5.69 12.67 -13.33
CA ALA A 161 -6.78 13.41 -12.68
C ALA A 161 -8.00 13.55 -13.61
N GLU A 162 -7.76 13.74 -14.91
CA GLU A 162 -8.82 13.80 -15.91
C GLU A 162 -9.45 12.42 -16.16
N ARG A 163 -8.65 11.35 -16.32
CA ARG A 163 -9.17 9.99 -16.56
C ARG A 163 -9.99 9.46 -15.39
N THR A 164 -9.56 9.69 -14.15
CA THR A 164 -10.27 9.25 -12.94
C THR A 164 -11.64 9.91 -12.82
N LYS A 165 -11.78 11.17 -13.25
CA LYS A 165 -13.06 11.89 -13.29
C LYS A 165 -14.06 11.21 -14.24
N TYR A 166 -13.63 10.76 -15.41
CA TYR A 166 -14.52 10.05 -16.33
C TYR A 166 -14.95 8.68 -15.81
N VAL A 167 -14.04 7.95 -15.16
CA VAL A 167 -14.36 6.63 -14.56
C VAL A 167 -15.38 6.77 -13.43
N SER A 168 -15.24 7.78 -12.56
CA SER A 168 -16.21 8.00 -11.48
C SER A 168 -17.57 8.45 -11.99
N ILE A 169 -17.63 9.29 -13.03
CA ILE A 169 -18.88 9.70 -13.69
C ILE A 169 -19.59 8.48 -14.30
N VAL A 170 -18.88 7.65 -15.07
CA VAL A 170 -19.44 6.44 -15.68
C VAL A 170 -19.89 5.43 -14.60
N GLY A 171 -19.10 5.26 -13.54
CA GLY A 171 -19.43 4.40 -12.40
C GLY A 171 -20.70 4.85 -11.67
N SER A 172 -20.89 6.17 -11.50
CA SER A 172 -22.10 6.73 -10.89
C SER A 172 -23.35 6.45 -11.73
N ILE A 173 -23.25 6.61 -13.05
CA ILE A 173 -24.36 6.32 -13.97
C ILE A 173 -24.72 4.83 -13.92
N LEU A 174 -23.74 3.95 -14.04
CA LEU A 174 -23.95 2.49 -13.98
C LEU A 174 -24.47 2.04 -12.60
N GLY A 175 -23.89 2.58 -11.52
CA GLY A 175 -24.32 2.29 -10.15
C GLY A 175 -25.76 2.74 -9.88
N THR A 176 -26.17 3.87 -10.45
CA THR A 176 -27.56 4.32 -10.38
C THR A 176 -28.50 3.36 -11.11
N ILE A 177 -28.15 2.90 -12.31
CA ILE A 177 -28.95 1.94 -13.08
C ILE A 177 -29.09 0.61 -12.31
N ILE A 178 -27.98 0.06 -11.82
CA ILE A 178 -27.98 -1.17 -11.01
C ILE A 178 -28.77 -0.97 -9.72
N GLY A 179 -28.63 0.18 -9.07
CA GLY A 179 -29.36 0.54 -7.85
C GLY A 179 -30.87 0.61 -8.07
N ILE A 180 -31.33 1.19 -9.18
CA ILE A 180 -32.74 1.24 -9.56
C ILE A 180 -33.28 -0.18 -9.79
N ILE A 181 -32.55 -1.00 -10.54
CA ILE A 181 -32.93 -2.40 -10.81
C ILE A 181 -32.97 -3.21 -9.52
N GLY A 182 -31.93 -3.11 -8.68
CA GLY A 182 -31.83 -3.80 -7.40
C GLY A 182 -32.94 -3.39 -6.44
N SER A 183 -33.23 -2.09 -6.34
CA SER A 183 -34.34 -1.56 -5.54
C SER A 183 -35.69 -2.12 -6.01
N THR A 184 -35.87 -2.23 -7.33
CA THR A 184 -37.09 -2.79 -7.92
C THR A 184 -37.25 -4.28 -7.59
N VAL A 185 -36.19 -5.07 -7.69
CA VAL A 185 -36.21 -6.51 -7.35
C VAL A 185 -36.49 -6.72 -5.86
N ILE A 186 -35.80 -5.98 -4.98
CA ILE A 186 -36.00 -6.06 -3.53
C ILE A 186 -37.44 -5.69 -3.16
N ASN A 187 -37.98 -4.64 -3.77
CA ASN A 187 -39.36 -4.20 -3.52
C ASN A 187 -40.38 -5.24 -4.03
N ALA A 188 -40.12 -5.89 -5.18
CA ALA A 188 -40.97 -6.96 -5.70
C ALA A 188 -40.98 -8.19 -4.78
N TRP A 189 -39.82 -8.60 -4.26
CA TRP A 189 -39.75 -9.69 -3.28
C TRP A 189 -40.47 -9.34 -1.98
N LYS A 190 -40.28 -8.12 -1.46
CA LYS A 190 -40.97 -7.65 -0.26
C LYS A 190 -42.49 -7.65 -0.43
N MET A 191 -42.98 -7.21 -1.59
CA MET A 191 -44.41 -7.22 -1.92
C MET A 191 -44.97 -8.65 -2.01
N ASN A 192 -44.22 -9.59 -2.58
CA ASN A 192 -44.64 -10.99 -2.65
C ASN A 192 -44.68 -11.63 -1.26
N GLU A 193 -43.73 -11.29 -0.38
CA GLU A 193 -43.71 -11.75 1.00
C GLU A 193 -44.89 -11.17 1.80
N PHE A 194 -45.18 -9.87 1.67
CA PHE A 194 -46.37 -9.27 2.27
C PHE A 194 -47.67 -9.91 1.79
N LYS A 195 -47.78 -10.20 0.48
CA LYS A 195 -48.95 -10.88 -0.07
C LYS A 195 -49.14 -12.27 0.54
N ARG A 196 -48.06 -13.02 0.76
CA ARG A 196 -48.10 -14.33 1.44
C ARG A 196 -48.58 -14.18 2.89
N MET A 197 -47.97 -13.29 3.65
CA MET A 197 -48.35 -13.04 5.06
C MET A 197 -49.83 -12.61 5.21
N VAL A 198 -50.33 -11.74 4.32
CA VAL A 198 -51.74 -11.31 4.34
C VAL A 198 -52.69 -12.45 3.98
N LEU A 199 -52.31 -13.31 3.03
CA LEU A 199 -53.12 -14.44 2.61
C LEU A 199 -53.21 -15.50 3.73
N ASP A 200 -52.09 -15.78 4.40
CA ASP A 200 -52.04 -16.68 5.55
C ASP A 200 -52.89 -16.15 6.73
N ALA A 201 -52.82 -14.85 7.03
CA ALA A 201 -53.67 -14.23 8.05
C ALA A 201 -55.17 -14.26 7.70
N LYS A 202 -55.52 -14.14 6.41
CA LYS A 202 -56.90 -14.24 5.94
C LYS A 202 -57.44 -15.67 6.02
N LEU A 203 -56.59 -16.68 5.77
CA LEU A 203 -56.96 -18.08 5.94
C LEU A 203 -57.19 -18.42 7.41
N ASP A 204 -56.29 -17.99 8.30
CA ASP A 204 -56.40 -18.24 9.75
C ASP A 204 -57.64 -17.60 10.37
N SER A 205 -57.96 -16.36 9.97
CA SER A 205 -59.20 -15.67 10.40
C SER A 205 -60.48 -16.29 9.82
N SER A 206 -60.42 -16.90 8.64
CA SER A 206 -61.57 -17.62 8.07
C SER A 206 -61.82 -18.93 8.81
N ASP A 207 -60.75 -19.64 9.18
CA ASP A 207 -60.84 -20.90 9.92
C ASP A 207 -61.28 -20.71 11.38
N SER A 208 -60.87 -19.62 12.04
CA SER A 208 -61.37 -19.28 13.37
C SER A 208 -62.86 -18.96 13.35
N ASN A 209 -63.34 -18.16 12.38
CA ASN A 209 -64.76 -17.86 12.21
C ASN A 209 -65.60 -19.12 11.96
N LYS A 210 -65.11 -20.07 11.13
CA LYS A 210 -65.79 -21.36 10.92
C LYS A 210 -65.86 -22.18 12.19
N ARG A 211 -64.78 -22.23 12.98
CA ARG A 211 -64.74 -22.95 14.25
C ARG A 211 -65.73 -22.36 15.26
N ASP A 212 -65.84 -21.04 15.32
CA ASP A 212 -66.77 -20.39 16.24
C ASP A 212 -68.23 -20.55 15.82
N GLN A 213 -68.53 -20.56 14.51
CA GLN A 213 -69.85 -20.94 14.01
C GLN A 213 -70.21 -22.39 14.36
N ILE A 214 -69.28 -23.33 14.19
CA ILE A 214 -69.50 -24.74 14.55
C ILE A 214 -69.74 -24.89 16.05
N LYS A 215 -68.96 -24.21 16.90
CA LYS A 215 -69.20 -24.21 18.36
C LYS A 215 -70.57 -23.65 18.71
N HIS A 216 -70.99 -22.56 18.05
CA HIS A 216 -72.30 -21.96 18.28
C HIS A 216 -73.44 -22.91 17.86
N LEU A 217 -73.29 -23.62 16.74
CA LEU A 217 -74.26 -24.63 16.30
C LEU A 217 -74.31 -25.84 17.26
N LEU A 218 -73.16 -26.31 17.75
CA LEU A 218 -73.11 -27.38 18.75
C LEU A 218 -73.76 -26.98 20.07
N LEU A 219 -73.55 -25.74 20.52
CA LEU A 219 -74.20 -25.21 21.71
C LEU A 219 -75.72 -25.06 21.56
N GLN A 220 -76.22 -24.79 20.34
CA GLN A 220 -77.66 -24.77 20.07
C GLN A 220 -78.27 -26.17 20.08
N VAL A 221 -77.56 -27.18 19.55
CA VAL A 221 -78.01 -28.58 19.58
C VAL A 221 -78.02 -29.15 21.00
N GLN A 222 -77.10 -28.74 21.87
CA GLN A 222 -77.05 -29.19 23.26
C GLN A 222 -78.11 -28.54 24.17
N LYS A 223 -78.81 -27.50 23.69
CA LYS A 223 -79.81 -26.74 24.44
C LYS A 223 -81.27 -27.10 24.08
N GLN A 224 -81.47 -28.05 23.17
CA GLN A 224 -82.73 -28.74 22.90
C GLN A 224 -82.76 -30.08 23.64
#